data_AF-A0A1H5FAK3-F1
#
_entry.id   AF-A0A1H5FAK3-F1
#
_cell.length_a   1.000
_cell.length_b   1.000
_cell.length_c   1.000
_cell.angle_alpha   90.00
_cell.angle_beta   90.00
_cell.angle_gamma   90.00
#
_symmetry.space_group_name_H-M   'P 1'
#
loop_
_entity.id
_entity.type
_entity.pdbx_description
1 polymer ?
#
loop_
_entity_poly.entity_id
_entity_poly.type
_entity_poly.pdbx_seq_one_letter_code
_entity_poly.pdbx_strand_id
1 'polypeptide(L)'
;MSQTPGTENGADRIPVLWAEVLGTGSDPNLGFLENGGDSFRALTLSTMIHEETGVEVDFLDILESENAHALRERVRSAADSS
;
A
#
# COMPACT_ATOMS: atom_id res chain seq x y z
N MET A 1 8.20 17.75 -21.99
CA MET A 1 7.98 16.35 -21.57
C MET A 1 8.76 16.17 -20.28
N SER A 2 8.03 16.19 -19.17
CA SER A 2 8.56 16.27 -17.82
C SER A 2 8.84 14.86 -17.29
N GLN A 3 10.06 14.62 -16.81
CA GLN A 3 10.29 13.64 -15.77
C GLN A 3 11.57 14.03 -15.02
N THR A 4 11.40 14.51 -13.78
CA THR A 4 12.51 14.77 -12.87
C THR A 4 12.97 13.42 -12.32
N PRO A 5 14.26 13.04 -12.43
CA PRO A 5 14.74 11.78 -11.90
C PRO A 5 14.94 11.91 -10.38
N GLY A 6 14.36 10.99 -9.59
CA GLY A 6 14.81 10.74 -8.22
C GLY A 6 13.84 10.96 -7.06
N THR A 7 12.53 11.07 -7.26
CA THR A 7 11.56 10.95 -6.16
C THR A 7 10.89 9.59 -6.29
N GLU A 8 11.22 8.65 -5.40
CA GLU A 8 10.35 7.49 -5.17
C GLU A 8 8.93 8.02 -4.96
N ASN A 9 7.96 7.61 -5.78
CA ASN A 9 6.58 7.99 -5.53
C ASN A 9 6.21 7.35 -4.19
N GLY A 10 5.49 8.03 -3.29
CA GLY A 10 5.12 7.44 -2.00
C GLY A 10 4.41 6.08 -2.17
N ALA A 11 3.72 5.87 -3.31
CA ALA A 11 3.17 4.58 -3.69
C ALA A 11 4.24 3.46 -3.86
N ASP A 12 5.45 3.75 -4.34
CA ASP A 12 6.52 2.76 -4.48
C ASP A 12 6.96 2.15 -3.14
N ARG A 13 6.66 2.80 -2.00
CA ARG A 13 6.92 2.28 -0.66
C ARG A 13 5.86 1.30 -0.16
N ILE A 14 4.72 1.15 -0.83
CA ILE A 14 3.61 0.28 -0.41
C ILE A 14 4.05 -1.17 -0.14
N PRO A 15 4.87 -1.84 -0.98
CA PRO A 15 5.33 -3.20 -0.68
C PRO A 15 6.20 -3.28 0.59
N VAL A 16 6.91 -2.20 0.93
CA VAL A 16 7.70 -2.12 2.16
C VAL A 16 6.78 -1.97 3.36
N LEU A 17 5.84 -1.02 3.33
CA LEU A 17 4.86 -0.82 4.41
C LEU A 17 4.01 -2.08 4.66
N TRP A 18 3.65 -2.77 3.58
CA TRP A 18 2.95 -4.07 3.62
C TRP A 18 3.74 -5.10 4.43
N ALA A 19 5.03 -5.27 4.13
CA ALA A 19 5.90 -6.19 4.85
C ALA A 19 6.21 -5.73 6.28
N GLU A 20 6.25 -4.43 6.56
CA GLU A 20 6.40 -3.90 7.92
C GLU A 20 5.18 -4.23 8.80
N VAL A 21 3.98 -4.16 8.23
CA VAL A 21 2.73 -4.44 8.93
C VAL A 21 2.45 -5.94 9.06
N LEU A 22 2.75 -6.74 8.04
CA LEU A 22 2.47 -8.19 8.03
C LEU A 22 3.65 -9.04 8.52
N GLY A 23 4.85 -8.48 8.54
CA GLY A 23 6.10 -9.14 8.89
C GLY A 23 6.93 -9.52 7.66
N THR A 24 8.24 -9.67 7.85
CA THR A 24 9.24 -9.90 6.78
C THR A 24 9.06 -11.20 5.99
N GLY A 25 8.15 -12.09 6.41
CA GLY A 25 7.79 -13.32 5.70
C GLY A 25 6.57 -13.19 4.79
N SER A 26 5.94 -12.01 4.69
CA SER A 26 4.78 -11.82 3.82
C SER A 26 5.15 -11.96 2.35
N ASP A 27 4.33 -12.69 1.59
CA ASP A 27 4.46 -12.78 0.13
C ASP A 27 3.74 -11.58 -0.52
N PRO A 28 4.45 -10.71 -1.25
CA PRO A 28 3.86 -9.54 -1.91
C PRO A 28 2.94 -9.89 -3.09
N ASN A 29 2.82 -11.17 -3.46
CA ASN A 29 1.90 -11.67 -4.49
C ASN A 29 0.60 -12.27 -3.91
N LEU A 30 0.51 -12.42 -2.59
CA LEU A 30 -0.69 -12.89 -1.90
C LEU A 30 -1.47 -11.72 -1.31
N GLY A 31 -2.76 -11.93 -1.11
CA GLY A 31 -3.65 -10.95 -0.49
C GLY A 31 -3.30 -10.64 0.96
N PHE A 32 -3.88 -9.56 1.48
CA PHE A 32 -3.58 -9.10 2.83
C PHE A 32 -3.99 -10.13 3.90
N LEU A 33 -5.19 -10.70 3.75
CA LEU A 33 -5.71 -11.74 4.62
C LEU A 33 -4.95 -13.07 4.49
N GLU A 34 -4.50 -13.41 3.28
CA GLU A 34 -3.72 -14.63 3.03
C GLU A 34 -2.35 -14.61 3.70
N ASN A 35 -1.77 -13.42 3.85
CA ASN A 35 -0.57 -13.16 4.64
C ASN A 35 -0.82 -13.14 6.17
N GLY A 36 -2.03 -13.48 6.63
CA GLY A 36 -2.40 -13.44 8.04
C GLY A 36 -2.74 -12.04 8.57
N GLY A 37 -3.03 -11.09 7.66
CA GLY A 37 -3.52 -9.77 8.01
C GLY A 37 -4.91 -9.79 8.62
N ASP A 38 -5.23 -8.74 9.36
CA ASP A 38 -6.51 -8.53 10.02
C ASP A 38 -6.91 -7.04 9.94
N SER A 39 -8.10 -6.68 10.41
CA SER A 39 -8.60 -5.31 10.33
C SER A 39 -7.76 -4.28 11.08
N PHE A 40 -7.13 -4.66 12.19
CA PHE A 40 -6.26 -3.75 12.96
C PHE A 40 -4.98 -3.46 12.18
N ARG A 41 -4.38 -4.48 11.58
CA ARG A 41 -3.24 -4.32 10.68
C ARG A 41 -3.59 -3.53 9.42
N ALA A 42 -4.75 -3.79 8.82
CA ALA A 42 -5.21 -3.04 7.64
C ALA A 42 -5.45 -1.55 7.97
N LEU A 43 -6.03 -1.24 9.13
CA LEU A 43 -6.18 0.14 9.59
C LEU A 43 -4.82 0.81 9.83
N THR A 44 -3.87 0.08 10.41
CA THR A 44 -2.49 0.55 10.59
C THR A 44 -1.86 0.88 9.24
N LEU A 45 -1.95 -0.03 8.26
CA LEU A 45 -1.43 0.20 6.92
C LEU A 45 -2.11 1.39 6.24
N SER A 46 -3.44 1.51 6.32
CA SER A 46 -4.20 2.65 5.80
C SER A 46 -3.66 3.99 6.32
N THR A 47 -3.38 4.07 7.62
CA THR A 47 -2.81 5.28 8.24
C THR A 47 -1.40 5.58 7.70
N MET A 48 -0.53 4.56 7.63
CA MET A 48 0.83 4.71 7.09
C MET A 48 0.82 5.15 5.62
N ILE A 49 -0.10 4.62 4.82
CA ILE A 49 -0.27 5.01 3.41
C ILE A 49 -0.64 6.49 3.32
N HIS A 50 -1.59 6.93 4.14
CA HIS A 50 -1.99 8.34 4.17
C HIS A 50 -0.85 9.26 4.59
N GLU A 51 -0.08 8.90 5.62
CA GLU A 51 1.07 9.70 6.07
C GLU A 51 2.19 9.78 5.00
N GLU A 52 2.44 8.69 4.28
CA GLU A 52 3.49 8.63 3.26
C GLU A 52 3.09 9.27 1.93
N THR A 53 1.81 9.21 1.56
CA THR A 53 1.35 9.54 0.20
C THR A 53 0.32 10.66 0.13
N GLY A 54 -0.32 11.01 1.26
CA GLY A 54 -1.48 11.89 1.31
C GLY A 54 -2.79 11.24 0.84
N VAL A 55 -2.76 10.01 0.31
CA VAL A 55 -3.94 9.31 -0.19
C VAL A 55 -4.65 8.58 0.94
N GLU A 56 -5.95 8.83 1.11
CA GLU A 56 -6.80 8.03 2.01
C GLU A 56 -7.22 6.73 1.31
N VAL A 57 -6.95 5.59 1.96
CA VAL A 57 -7.37 4.25 1.52
C VAL A 57 -8.19 3.61 2.62
N ASP A 58 -9.38 3.10 2.32
CA ASP A 58 -10.20 2.40 3.32
C ASP A 58 -9.52 1.08 3.73
N PHE A 59 -9.60 0.71 5.01
CA PHE A 59 -9.01 -0.53 5.49
C PHE A 59 -9.69 -1.77 4.86
N LEU A 60 -10.97 -1.69 4.48
CA LEU A 60 -11.67 -2.76 3.77
C LEU A 60 -11.05 -2.98 2.39
N ASP A 61 -10.72 -1.90 1.67
CA ASP A 61 -10.03 -2.00 0.38
C ASP A 61 -8.66 -2.68 0.49
N ILE A 62 -7.98 -2.51 1.63
CA ILE A 62 -6.70 -3.19 1.91
C ILE A 62 -6.95 -4.68 2.19
N LEU A 63 -7.97 -5.02 2.97
CA LEU A 63 -8.33 -6.42 3.25
C LEU A 63 -8.70 -7.17 1.97
N GLU A 64 -9.38 -6.49 1.03
CA GLU A 64 -9.80 -7.02 -0.27
C GLU A 64 -8.72 -6.91 -1.36
N SER A 65 -7.56 -6.32 -1.05
CA SER A 65 -6.48 -6.19 -2.03
C SER A 65 -5.88 -7.55 -2.37
N GLU A 66 -5.85 -7.84 -3.68
CA GLU A 66 -5.31 -9.10 -4.21
C GLU A 66 -3.85 -9.33 -3.83
N ASN A 67 -3.06 -8.26 -3.71
CA ASN A 67 -1.66 -8.29 -3.32
C ASN A 67 -1.09 -6.87 -3.11
N ALA A 68 0.15 -6.79 -2.65
CA ALA A 68 0.84 -5.52 -2.38
C ALA A 68 1.03 -4.64 -3.63
N HIS A 69 1.22 -5.27 -4.80
CA HIS A 69 1.40 -4.55 -6.05
C HIS A 69 0.08 -3.92 -6.55
N ALA A 70 -1.04 -4.62 -6.40
CA ALA A 70 -2.36 -4.09 -6.73
C ALA A 70 -2.69 -2.86 -5.86
N LEU A 71 -2.41 -2.94 -4.56
CA LEU A 71 -2.58 -1.80 -3.65
C LEU A 71 -1.69 -0.61 -4.05
N ARG A 72 -0.42 -0.86 -4.43
CA ARG A 72 0.47 0.19 -4.93
C ARG A 72 -0.12 0.91 -6.14
N GLU A 73 -0.54 0.16 -7.16
CA GLU A 73 -1.06 0.79 -8.38
C GLU A 73 -2.34 1.59 -8.09
N ARG A 74 -3.17 1.12 -7.16
CA ARG A 74 -4.34 1.88 -6.69
C ARG A 74 -3.95 3.21 -6.06
N VAL A 75 -3.00 3.21 -5.13
CA VAL A 75 -2.52 4.42 -4.45
C VAL A 75 -1.88 5.38 -5.45
N ARG A 76 -1.04 4.86 -6.36
CA ARG A 76 -0.41 5.64 -7.42
C ARG A 76 -1.45 6.35 -8.31
N SER A 77 -2.44 5.60 -8.78
CA SER A 77 -3.50 6.13 -9.63
C SER A 77 -4.31 7.23 -8.93
N ALA A 78 -4.59 7.06 -7.64
CA ALA A 78 -5.28 8.06 -6.83
C ALA A 78 -4.43 9.33 -6.62
N ALA A 79 -3.13 9.17 -6.36
CA ALA A 79 -2.19 10.29 -6.21
C ALA A 79 -2.01 11.08 -7.52
N ASP A 80 -1.94 10.39 -8.67
CA ASP A 80 -1.83 11.03 -9.99
C ASP A 80 -3.12 11.78 -10.40
N SER A 81 -4.25 11.47 -9.76
CA SER A 81 -5.57 12.08 -10.04
C SER A 81 -5.89 13.29 -9.15
N SER A 82 -5.01 13.64 -8.20
CA SER A 82 -5.16 14.74 -7.24
C SER A 82 -4.33 15.96 -7.62
#